data_AF-A0A945STF4-F1
#
_entry.id   AF-A0A945STF4-F1
#
_cell.length_a   1.000
_cell.length_b   1.000
_cell.length_c   1.000
_cell.angle_alpha   90.00
_cell.angle_beta   90.00
_cell.angle_gamma   90.00
#
_symmetry.space_group_name_H-M   'P 1'
#
loop_
_entity.id
_entity.type
_entity.pdbx_description
1 polymer ?
#
loop_
_entity_poly.entity_id
_entity_poly.type
_entity_poly.pdbx_seq_one_letter_code
_entity_poly.pdbx_strand_id
1 'polypeptide(L)'
;MQRDHKNVLVLGTCQMLFGTGRGLFMVTSPAVALGIAPHLALATLPTALVVVGTALAAMPASLFSRRVGRKAGFLCGTVLAAASGAACTASIYLESFWLLALGGLLFGFFAGFAQLYRFAVADVASEAFRPRAISLVLAGGVFAGLAGPQLADWGEYLISSQQFMGGFLFMIAVALLA
;
A
#
# COMPACT_ATOMS: atom_id res chain seq x y z
N MET A 1 -13.45 -9.30 25.62
CA MET A 1 -13.61 -8.75 24.25
C MET A 1 -14.16 -9.85 23.35
N GLN A 2 -15.34 -9.66 22.77
CA GLN A 2 -15.94 -10.57 21.78
C GLN A 2 -14.95 -10.77 20.61
N ARG A 3 -14.88 -11.99 20.05
CA ARG A 3 -13.94 -12.34 18.96
C ARG A 3 -14.00 -11.36 17.78
N ASP A 4 -15.20 -10.83 17.50
CA ASP A 4 -15.47 -9.86 16.43
C ASP A 4 -14.65 -8.57 16.60
N HIS A 5 -14.53 -8.04 17.82
CA HIS A 5 -13.75 -6.82 18.07
C HIS A 5 -12.26 -7.01 17.78
N LYS A 6 -11.70 -8.20 18.08
CA LYS A 6 -10.29 -8.50 17.81
C LYS A 6 -10.04 -8.59 16.30
N ASN A 7 -10.94 -9.26 15.56
CA ASN A 7 -10.81 -9.38 14.10
C ASN A 7 -10.96 -8.04 13.39
N VAL A 8 -11.92 -7.21 13.83
CA VAL A 8 -12.11 -5.85 13.31
C VAL A 8 -10.87 -4.99 13.57
N LEU A 9 -10.26 -5.10 14.76
CA LEU A 9 -9.07 -4.32 15.10
C LEU A 9 -7.85 -4.73 14.27
N VAL A 10 -7.63 -6.04 14.08
CA VAL A 10 -6.55 -6.54 13.21
C VAL A 10 -6.72 -6.05 11.77
N LEU A 11 -7.90 -6.27 11.17
CA LEU A 11 -8.16 -5.85 9.78
C LEU A 11 -8.11 -4.33 9.62
N GLY A 12 -8.54 -3.57 10.64
CA GLY A 12 -8.42 -2.12 10.66
C GLY A 12 -6.97 -1.63 10.72
N THR A 13 -6.12 -2.34 11.47
CA THR A 13 -4.69 -2.02 11.54
C THR A 13 -4.00 -2.34 10.22
N CYS A 14 -4.32 -3.46 9.57
CA CYS A 14 -3.84 -3.77 8.21
C CYS A 14 -4.24 -2.68 7.20
N GLN A 15 -5.49 -2.19 7.25
CA GLN A 15 -5.95 -1.10 6.37
C GLN A 15 -5.25 0.23 6.66
N MET A 16 -4.94 0.52 7.92
CA MET A 16 -4.15 1.70 8.32
C MET A 16 -2.71 1.60 7.78
N LEU A 17 -2.04 0.45 7.96
CA LEU A 17 -0.70 0.21 7.45
C LEU A 17 -0.66 0.34 5.92
N PHE A 18 -1.67 -0.21 5.23
CA PHE A 18 -1.86 -0.02 3.80
C PHE A 18 -1.96 1.46 3.40
N GLY A 19 -2.82 2.22 4.07
CA GLY A 19 -3.00 3.64 3.80
C GLY A 19 -1.70 4.43 3.97
N THR A 20 -0.86 4.01 4.92
CA THR A 20 0.41 4.65 5.25
C THR A 20 1.41 4.43 4.11
N GLY A 21 1.56 3.18 3.65
CA GLY A 21 2.40 2.86 2.49
C GLY A 21 1.94 3.55 1.21
N ARG A 22 0.62 3.68 1.01
CA ARG A 22 0.05 4.40 -0.14
C ARG A 22 0.35 5.90 -0.10
N GLY A 23 0.22 6.51 1.07
CA GLY A 23 0.57 7.93 1.27
C GLY A 23 2.05 8.17 1.01
N LEU A 24 2.91 7.33 1.59
CA LEU A 24 4.36 7.39 1.37
C LEU A 24 4.69 7.30 -0.12
N PHE A 25 4.20 6.26 -0.82
CA PHE A 25 4.48 6.06 -2.23
C PHE A 25 4.02 7.25 -3.10
N MET A 26 2.84 7.80 -2.82
CA MET A 26 2.29 8.94 -3.58
C MET A 26 3.13 10.21 -3.44
N VAL A 27 3.84 10.38 -2.33
CA VAL A 27 4.74 11.52 -2.09
C VAL A 27 6.12 11.25 -2.69
N THR A 28 6.71 10.08 -2.44
CA THR A 28 8.09 9.78 -2.84
C THR A 28 8.24 9.44 -4.32
N SER A 29 7.27 8.73 -4.90
CA SER A 29 7.41 8.21 -6.27
C SER A 29 7.55 9.31 -7.33
N PRO A 30 6.77 10.40 -7.33
CA PRO A 30 6.98 11.50 -8.28
C PRO A 30 8.33 12.20 -8.08
N ALA A 31 8.76 12.39 -6.82
CA ALA A 31 10.03 13.04 -6.51
C ALA A 31 11.23 12.24 -7.07
N VAL A 32 11.21 10.92 -6.86
CA VAL A 32 12.23 10.03 -7.45
C VAL A 32 12.14 10.00 -8.97
N ALA A 33 10.93 9.95 -9.53
CA ALA A 33 10.73 9.93 -10.97
C ALA A 33 11.28 11.19 -11.65
N LEU A 34 11.24 12.36 -11.02
CA LEU A 34 11.83 13.59 -11.58
C LEU A 34 13.35 13.47 -11.81
N GLY A 35 14.05 12.66 -11.01
CA GLY A 35 15.50 12.44 -11.14
C GLY A 35 15.88 11.39 -12.18
N ILE A 36 15.03 10.37 -12.40
CA ILE A 36 15.36 9.21 -13.24
C ILE A 36 14.53 9.11 -14.53
N ALA A 37 13.49 9.91 -14.70
CA ALA A 37 12.59 9.79 -15.85
C ALA A 37 13.26 10.21 -17.16
N PRO A 38 13.04 9.46 -18.26
CA PRO A 38 13.58 9.82 -19.57
C PRO A 38 12.96 11.10 -20.13
N HIS A 39 11.71 11.40 -19.76
CA HIS A 39 11.00 12.61 -20.10
C HIS A 39 10.17 13.11 -18.91
N LEU A 40 10.16 14.42 -18.69
CA LEU A 40 9.42 15.06 -17.59
C LEU A 40 7.91 14.74 -17.63
N ALA A 41 7.34 14.59 -18.84
CA ALA A 41 5.94 14.20 -19.03
C ALA A 41 5.59 12.82 -18.43
N LEU A 42 6.60 11.94 -18.23
CA LEU A 42 6.43 10.61 -17.68
C LEU A 42 6.66 10.56 -16.15
N ALA A 43 7.02 11.66 -15.49
CA ALA A 43 7.31 11.67 -14.06
C ALA A 43 6.13 11.19 -13.19
N THR A 44 4.88 11.36 -13.66
CA THR A 44 3.67 10.91 -12.96
C THR A 44 3.20 9.52 -13.38
N LEU A 45 3.87 8.88 -14.35
CA LEU A 45 3.51 7.55 -14.85
C LEU A 45 3.49 6.48 -13.75
N PRO A 46 4.48 6.38 -12.82
CA PRO A 46 4.43 5.37 -11.77
C PRO A 46 3.18 5.49 -10.91
N THR A 47 2.78 6.73 -10.59
CA THR A 47 1.56 7.03 -9.84
C THR A 47 0.29 6.67 -10.62
N ALA A 48 0.27 6.93 -11.93
CA ALA A 48 -0.83 6.52 -12.79
C ALA A 48 -0.96 4.98 -12.85
N LEU A 49 0.16 4.27 -12.89
CA LEU A 49 0.18 2.81 -12.89
C LEU A 49 -0.34 2.20 -11.58
N VAL A 50 -0.23 2.89 -10.44
CA VAL A 50 -0.92 2.46 -9.21
C VAL A 50 -2.43 2.40 -9.44
N VAL A 51 -3.02 3.42 -10.07
CA VAL A 51 -4.47 3.46 -10.34
C VAL A 51 -4.86 2.37 -11.33
N VAL A 52 -4.12 2.21 -12.41
CA VAL A 52 -4.34 1.16 -13.42
C VAL A 52 -4.21 -0.23 -12.79
N GLY A 53 -3.15 -0.48 -12.03
CA GLY A 53 -2.95 -1.73 -11.30
C GLY A 53 -4.08 -2.01 -10.32
N THR A 54 -4.54 -0.99 -9.58
CA THR A 54 -5.67 -1.14 -8.65
C THR A 54 -6.94 -1.56 -9.39
N ALA A 55 -7.23 -0.92 -10.53
CA ALA A 55 -8.40 -1.25 -11.35
C ALA A 55 -8.31 -2.68 -11.91
N LEU A 56 -7.14 -3.06 -12.43
CA LEU A 56 -6.88 -4.41 -12.97
C LEU A 56 -6.96 -5.48 -11.88
N ALA A 57 -6.51 -5.19 -10.66
CA ALA A 57 -6.56 -6.14 -9.55
C ALA A 57 -7.93 -6.23 -8.88
N ALA A 58 -8.76 -5.19 -8.90
CA ALA A 58 -10.01 -5.16 -8.14
C ALA A 58 -10.90 -6.38 -8.39
N MET A 59 -11.17 -6.72 -9.66
CA MET A 59 -11.95 -7.90 -10.03
C MET A 59 -11.26 -9.23 -9.69
N PRO A 60 -10.04 -9.53 -10.20
CA PRO A 60 -9.39 -10.82 -9.93
C PRO A 60 -9.08 -11.01 -8.44
N ALA A 61 -8.72 -9.97 -7.69
CA ALA A 61 -8.49 -10.05 -6.25
C ALA A 61 -9.77 -10.49 -5.51
N SER A 62 -10.92 -9.93 -5.87
CA SER A 62 -12.20 -10.31 -5.28
C SER A 62 -12.57 -11.77 -5.55
N LEU A 63 -12.37 -12.24 -6.79
CA LEU A 63 -12.62 -13.63 -7.19
C LEU A 63 -11.66 -14.61 -6.53
N PHE A 64 -10.38 -14.25 -6.47
CA PHE A 64 -9.33 -15.05 -5.83
C PHE A 64 -9.59 -15.19 -4.33
N SER A 65 -9.86 -14.09 -3.64
CA SER A 65 -10.17 -14.07 -2.21
C SER A 65 -11.45 -14.86 -1.88
N ARG A 66 -12.42 -14.89 -2.81
CA ARG A 66 -13.63 -15.73 -2.70
C ARG A 66 -13.33 -17.23 -2.86
N ARG A 67 -12.40 -17.62 -3.73
CA ARG A 67 -12.07 -19.03 -4.02
C ARG A 67 -11.07 -19.65 -3.03
N VAL A 68 -10.00 -18.93 -2.71
CA VAL A 68 -8.87 -19.44 -1.89
C VAL A 68 -9.00 -19.03 -0.43
N GLY A 69 -9.92 -18.12 -0.13
CA GLY A 69 -10.17 -17.59 1.21
C GLY A 69 -9.41 -16.30 1.49
N ARG A 70 -9.97 -15.51 2.41
CA ARG A 70 -9.51 -14.14 2.71
C ARG A 70 -8.07 -14.06 3.20
N LYS A 71 -7.67 -14.98 4.09
CA LYS A 71 -6.32 -14.99 4.66
C LYS A 71 -5.25 -15.15 3.57
N ALA A 72 -5.46 -16.06 2.62
CA ALA A 72 -4.56 -16.25 1.49
C ALA A 72 -4.53 -15.03 0.58
N GLY A 73 -5.69 -14.41 0.31
CA GLY A 73 -5.76 -13.17 -0.46
C GLY A 73 -4.95 -12.02 0.17
N PHE A 74 -5.01 -11.87 1.49
CA PHE A 74 -4.23 -10.85 2.20
C PHE A 74 -2.72 -11.14 2.19
N LEU A 75 -2.31 -12.40 2.40
CA LEU A 75 -0.90 -12.81 2.28
C LEU A 75 -0.33 -12.53 0.89
N CYS A 76 -1.08 -12.82 -0.18
CA CYS A 76 -0.69 -12.47 -1.54
C CYS A 76 -0.51 -10.94 -1.70
N GLY A 77 -1.41 -10.16 -1.10
CA GLY A 77 -1.29 -8.71 -1.04
C GLY A 77 0.02 -8.26 -0.37
N THR A 78 0.35 -8.81 0.79
CA THR A 78 1.59 -8.47 1.52
C THR A 78 2.85 -8.80 0.70
N VAL A 79 2.87 -9.93 -0.02
CA VAL A 79 3.98 -10.28 -0.91
C VAL A 79 4.10 -9.28 -2.06
N LEU A 80 2.98 -8.86 -2.68
CA LEU A 80 2.98 -7.85 -3.74
C LEU A 80 3.46 -6.48 -3.22
N ALA A 81 3.07 -6.11 -2.00
CA ALA A 81 3.51 -4.88 -1.35
C ALA A 81 5.03 -4.88 -1.10
N ALA A 82 5.57 -5.98 -0.56
CA ALA A 82 7.00 -6.13 -0.34
C ALA A 82 7.79 -6.14 -1.65
N ALA A 83 7.28 -6.83 -2.69
CA ALA A 83 7.89 -6.86 -4.01
C ALA A 83 7.89 -5.46 -4.67
N SER A 84 6.81 -4.69 -4.49
CA SER A 84 6.73 -3.31 -4.94
C SER A 84 7.79 -2.44 -4.27
N GLY A 85 7.89 -2.46 -2.93
CA GLY A 85 8.90 -1.69 -2.20
C GLY A 85 10.33 -2.08 -2.58
N ALA A 86 10.59 -3.38 -2.80
CA ALA A 86 11.87 -3.87 -3.29
C ALA A 86 12.20 -3.36 -4.71
N ALA A 87 11.22 -3.40 -5.62
CA ALA A 87 11.37 -2.87 -6.98
C ALA A 87 11.64 -1.36 -6.97
N CYS A 88 10.95 -0.59 -6.12
CA CYS A 88 11.19 0.84 -5.97
C CYS A 88 12.58 1.15 -5.40
N THR A 89 13.02 0.39 -4.38
CA THR A 89 14.37 0.52 -3.82
C THR A 89 15.43 0.22 -4.89
N ALA A 90 15.26 -0.89 -5.64
CA ALA A 90 16.15 -1.25 -6.73
C ALA A 90 16.13 -0.22 -7.87
N SER A 91 15.00 0.45 -8.10
CA SER A 91 14.88 1.48 -9.15
C SER A 91 15.73 2.71 -8.87
N ILE A 92 15.89 3.08 -7.60
CA ILE A 92 16.79 4.16 -7.17
C ILE A 92 18.24 3.72 -7.38
N TYR A 93 18.59 2.52 -6.90
CA TYR A 93 19.96 2.02 -6.99
C TYR A 93 20.45 1.83 -8.44
N LEU A 94 19.58 1.36 -9.33
CA LEU A 94 19.87 1.13 -10.74
C LEU A 94 19.54 2.33 -11.64
N GLU A 95 19.04 3.42 -11.07
CA GLU A 95 18.55 4.61 -11.79
C GLU A 95 17.56 4.26 -12.92
N SER A 96 16.69 3.27 -12.68
CA SER A 96 15.80 2.70 -13.69
C SER A 96 14.36 3.14 -13.53
N PHE A 97 13.94 4.09 -14.37
CA PHE A 97 12.56 4.59 -14.40
C PHE A 97 11.51 3.50 -14.61
N TRP A 98 11.75 2.55 -15.51
CA TRP A 98 10.78 1.48 -15.81
C TRP A 98 10.60 0.53 -14.64
N LEU A 99 11.64 0.34 -13.82
CA LEU A 99 11.55 -0.46 -12.60
C LEU A 99 10.73 0.26 -11.53
N LEU A 100 10.84 1.59 -11.42
CA LEU A 100 9.96 2.41 -10.58
C LEU A 100 8.50 2.31 -11.04
N ALA A 101 8.27 2.39 -12.35
CA ALA A 101 6.95 2.23 -12.95
C ALA A 101 6.35 0.83 -12.67
N LEU A 102 7.15 -0.23 -12.78
CA LEU A 102 6.75 -1.59 -12.39
C LEU A 102 6.41 -1.67 -10.89
N GLY A 103 7.23 -1.04 -10.04
CA GLY A 103 6.97 -0.94 -8.61
C GLY A 103 5.62 -0.29 -8.30
N GLY A 104 5.26 0.79 -9.00
CA GLY A 104 3.95 1.42 -8.92
C GLY A 104 2.80 0.52 -9.38
N LEU A 105 2.98 -0.23 -10.48
CA LEU A 105 1.98 -1.19 -10.95
C LEU A 105 1.73 -2.31 -9.91
N LEU A 106 2.81 -2.87 -9.35
CA LEU A 106 2.73 -3.90 -8.30
C LEU A 106 2.05 -3.35 -7.04
N PHE A 107 2.35 -2.11 -6.67
CA PHE A 107 1.67 -1.43 -5.58
C PHE A 107 0.16 -1.28 -5.85
N GLY A 108 -0.20 -0.96 -7.09
CA GLY A 108 -1.59 -0.93 -7.54
C GLY A 108 -2.28 -2.28 -7.38
N PHE A 109 -1.62 -3.38 -7.75
CA PHE A 109 -2.20 -4.71 -7.54
C PHE A 109 -2.47 -4.99 -6.06
N PHE A 110 -1.49 -4.70 -5.20
CA PHE A 110 -1.67 -4.77 -3.75
C PHE A 110 -2.84 -3.90 -3.25
N ALA A 111 -2.95 -2.67 -3.73
CA ALA A 111 -4.04 -1.77 -3.37
C ALA A 111 -5.43 -2.33 -3.73
N GLY A 112 -5.53 -3.10 -4.81
CA GLY A 112 -6.75 -3.84 -5.16
C GLY A 112 -7.16 -4.86 -4.09
N PHE A 113 -6.20 -5.62 -3.55
CA PHE A 113 -6.44 -6.54 -2.42
C PHE A 113 -6.78 -5.80 -1.14
N ALA A 114 -6.11 -4.69 -0.85
CA ALA A 114 -6.32 -3.93 0.38
C ALA A 114 -7.71 -3.26 0.45
N GLN A 115 -8.29 -2.89 -0.69
CA GLN A 115 -9.68 -2.40 -0.74
C GLN A 115 -10.71 -3.43 -0.24
N LEU A 116 -10.35 -4.72 -0.16
CA LEU A 116 -11.22 -5.76 0.37
C LEU A 116 -11.29 -5.76 1.91
N TYR A 117 -10.35 -5.10 2.62
CA TYR A 117 -10.35 -5.04 4.08
C TYR A 117 -11.64 -4.43 4.64
N ARG A 118 -12.12 -3.32 4.06
CA ARG A 118 -13.34 -2.64 4.51
C ARG A 118 -14.59 -3.53 4.40
N PHE A 119 -14.65 -4.36 3.35
CA PHE A 119 -15.74 -5.31 3.15
C PHE A 119 -15.59 -6.52 4.08
N ALA A 120 -14.35 -6.94 4.32
CA ALA A 120 -14.09 -8.03 5.24
C ALA A 120 -14.45 -7.70 6.69
N VAL A 121 -14.19 -6.47 7.12
CA VAL A 121 -14.61 -5.95 8.42
C VAL A 121 -16.13 -5.92 8.53
N ALA A 122 -16.82 -5.46 7.49
CA ALA A 122 -18.28 -5.41 7.49
C ALA A 122 -18.87 -6.82 7.68
N ASP A 123 -18.31 -7.85 7.06
CA ASP A 123 -18.82 -9.23 7.15
C ASP A 123 -18.54 -9.92 8.48
N VAL A 124 -17.51 -9.51 9.22
CA VAL A 124 -17.16 -10.10 10.52
C VAL A 124 -17.83 -9.37 11.69
N ALA A 125 -18.21 -8.10 11.51
CA ALA A 125 -18.90 -7.33 12.53
C ALA A 125 -20.38 -7.72 12.64
N SER A 126 -20.88 -7.87 13.87
CA SER A 126 -22.32 -8.04 14.14
C SER A 126 -23.14 -6.86 13.60
N GLU A 127 -24.42 -7.07 13.26
CA GLU A 127 -25.29 -6.01 12.68
C GLU A 127 -25.29 -4.72 13.51
N ALA A 128 -25.34 -4.85 14.84
CA ALA A 128 -25.30 -3.70 15.76
C ALA A 128 -23.94 -2.99 15.80
N PHE A 129 -22.83 -3.68 15.51
CA PHE A 129 -21.48 -3.14 15.57
C PHE A 129 -20.92 -2.72 14.20
N ARG A 130 -21.50 -3.22 13.10
CA ARG A 130 -21.03 -3.00 11.72
C ARG A 130 -20.80 -1.51 11.37
N PRO A 131 -21.73 -0.56 11.67
CA PRO A 131 -21.48 0.86 11.38
C PRO A 131 -20.28 1.44 12.15
N ARG A 132 -20.13 1.07 13.43
CA ARG A 132 -19.00 1.50 14.27
C ARG A 132 -17.69 0.88 13.80
N ALA A 133 -17.69 -0.40 13.44
CA ALA A 133 -16.52 -1.10 12.92
C ALA A 133 -15.99 -0.44 11.64
N ILE A 134 -16.87 -0.14 10.68
CA ILE A 134 -16.49 0.54 9.44
C ILE A 134 -15.93 1.94 9.72
N SER A 135 -16.59 2.70 10.60
CA SER A 135 -16.11 4.04 10.99
C SER A 135 -14.72 4.00 11.62
N LEU A 136 -14.44 3.02 12.49
CA LEU A 136 -13.15 2.87 13.17
C LEU A 136 -12.02 2.53 12.20
N VAL A 137 -12.30 1.72 11.18
CA VAL A 137 -11.35 1.40 10.10
C VAL A 137 -11.08 2.62 9.22
N LEU A 138 -12.12 3.38 8.87
CA LEU A 138 -11.96 4.62 8.10
C LEU A 138 -11.17 5.68 8.89
N ALA A 139 -11.38 5.78 10.21
CA ALA A 139 -10.60 6.64 11.09
C ALA A 139 -9.11 6.26 11.10
N GLY A 140 -8.79 4.95 11.06
CA GLY A 140 -7.40 4.48 10.87
C GLY A 140 -6.78 4.99 9.56
N GLY A 141 -7.57 5.09 8.49
CA GLY A 141 -7.14 5.69 7.22
C GLY A 141 -6.73 7.17 7.33
N VAL A 142 -7.30 7.92 8.29
CA VAL A 142 -6.91 9.32 8.54
C VAL A 142 -5.52 9.38 9.15
N PHE A 143 -5.24 8.57 10.17
CA PHE A 143 -3.89 8.44 10.75
C PHE A 143 -2.87 8.02 9.70
N ALA A 144 -3.25 7.08 8.84
CA ALA A 144 -2.43 6.62 7.74
C ALA A 144 -2.05 7.74 6.75
N GLY A 145 -2.98 8.66 6.49
CA GLY A 145 -2.76 9.84 5.64
C GLY A 145 -1.76 10.84 6.22
N LEU A 146 -1.62 10.89 7.55
CA LEU A 146 -0.60 11.70 8.23
C LEU A 146 0.74 10.97 8.33
N ALA A 147 0.70 9.68 8.65
CA ALA A 147 1.91 8.87 8.84
C ALA A 147 2.68 8.64 7.53
N GLY A 148 1.99 8.53 6.39
CA GLY A 148 2.63 8.28 5.09
C GLY A 148 3.64 9.35 4.68
N PRO A 149 3.24 10.63 4.57
CA PRO A 149 4.17 11.73 4.28
C PRO A 149 5.26 11.89 5.34
N GLN A 150 4.95 11.67 6.61
CA GLN A 150 5.96 11.78 7.68
C GLN A 150 7.06 10.71 7.55
N LEU A 151 6.70 9.48 7.19
CA LEU A 151 7.67 8.42 6.91
C LEU A 151 8.46 8.66 5.62
N ALA A 152 7.86 9.33 4.63
CA ALA A 152 8.56 9.75 3.42
C ALA A 152 9.67 10.76 3.77
N ASP A 153 9.35 11.78 4.57
CA ASP A 153 10.27 12.81 5.05
C ASP A 153 11.41 12.22 5.88
N TRP A 154 11.09 11.39 6.88
CA TRP A 154 12.10 10.67 7.66
C TRP A 154 12.96 9.73 6.82
N GLY A 155 12.37 9.12 5.80
CA GLY A 155 13.03 8.20 4.89
C GLY A 155 13.88 8.88 3.81
N GLU A 156 13.71 10.18 3.59
CA GLU A 156 14.40 10.95 2.55
C GLU A 156 15.91 11.03 2.82
N TYR A 157 16.28 11.37 4.05
CA TYR A 157 17.68 11.58 4.47
C TYR A 157 18.29 10.41 5.24
N LEU A 158 17.53 9.33 5.45
CA LEU A 158 17.99 8.17 6.23
C LEU A 158 19.21 7.49 5.62
N ILE A 159 19.31 7.50 4.29
CA ILE A 159 20.49 7.01 3.56
C ILE A 159 21.06 8.18 2.79
N SER A 160 22.09 8.82 3.36
CA SER A 160 22.64 10.08 2.87
C SER A 160 23.18 10.04 1.43
N SER A 161 23.45 8.85 0.90
CA SER A 161 23.93 8.63 -0.47
C SER A 161 22.82 8.43 -1.51
N GLN A 162 21.57 8.13 -1.12
CA GLN A 162 20.48 7.78 -2.02
C GLN A 162 19.13 8.27 -1.44
N GLN A 163 18.72 9.48 -1.84
CA GLN A 163 17.49 10.10 -1.34
C GLN A 163 16.26 9.22 -1.59
N PHE A 164 15.31 9.24 -0.66
CA PHE A 164 14.04 8.47 -0.67
C PHE A 164 14.17 6.94 -0.59
N MET A 165 15.37 6.37 -0.67
CA MET A 165 15.56 4.92 -0.57
C MET A 165 15.11 4.40 0.81
N GLY A 166 15.37 5.17 1.88
CA GLY A 166 14.87 4.87 3.22
C GLY A 166 13.34 4.84 3.31
N GLY A 167 12.65 5.69 2.55
CA GLY A 167 11.18 5.69 2.46
C GLY A 167 10.63 4.37 1.89
N PHE A 168 11.21 3.86 0.80
CA PHE A 168 10.78 2.57 0.24
C PHE A 168 11.14 1.38 1.14
N LEU A 169 12.21 1.46 1.93
CA LEU A 169 12.48 0.46 2.97
C LEU A 169 11.42 0.47 4.08
N PHE A 170 10.98 1.66 4.52
CA PHE A 170 9.85 1.75 5.45
C PHE A 170 8.58 1.17 4.87
N MET A 171 8.34 1.36 3.57
CA MET A 171 7.21 0.75 2.87
C MET A 171 7.26 -0.78 2.92
N ILE A 172 8.43 -1.40 2.75
CA ILE A 172 8.61 -2.86 2.92
C ILE A 172 8.34 -3.27 4.37
N ALA A 173 8.86 -2.53 5.35
CA ALA A 173 8.65 -2.83 6.77
C ALA A 173 7.16 -2.74 7.14
N VAL A 174 6.46 -1.71 6.69
CA VAL A 174 5.01 -1.53 6.89
C VAL A 174 4.22 -2.65 6.22
N ALA A 175 4.63 -3.10 5.03
CA ALA A 175 4.01 -4.23 4.35
C ALA A 175 4.17 -5.52 5.15
N LEU A 176 5.36 -5.83 5.66
CA LEU A 176 5.62 -7.05 6.42
C LEU A 176 4.93 -7.08 7.78
N LEU A 177 4.61 -5.91 8.35
CA LEU A 177 3.87 -5.77 9.60
C LEU A 177 2.34 -5.93 9.42
N ALA A 178 1.83 -5.86 8.19
CA ALA A 178 0.41 -5.91 7.86
C ALA A 178 -0.09 -7.33 7.58
#